data_AF-C5A6C3-F1
#
_entry.id   AF-C5A6C3-F1
#
_cell.length_a   1.000
_cell.length_b   1.000
_cell.length_c   1.000
_cell.angle_alpha   90.00
_cell.angle_beta   90.00
_cell.angle_gamma   90.00
#
_symmetry.space_group_name_H-M   'P 1'
#
loop_
_entity.id
_entity.type
_entity.pdbx_description
1 polymer ?
#
loop_
_entity_poly.entity_id
_entity_poly.type
_entity_poly.pdbx_seq_one_letter_code
_entity_poly.pdbx_strand_id
1 'polypeptide(L)'
;MKRFLPLLFAFLMFLQPVSAFNALEKLDQNGTYLCICIRGDATLKYGTPPTNLFNDTSIQELFILKPYNKTHLIRIVYYRSGSRSEKIERITEYYPTTMEDVPFKLSDWNLSKVLREYQWGVRNYLPNVTGKHWYKGYWNSSIKKWEIGMNATVFNMTLHGSFFGECHDYITFECWRNGTNVTCKWGKPVFKTHPGPPINGTISGMDTETTSTTSTTGTNTSSTQTTTSAKGEKTMCGPALLVGLILGPLLALRRR
;
A
#
# COMPACT_ATOMS: atom_id res chain seq x y z
N MET A 1 -47.96 8.35 2.50
CA MET A 1 -46.53 8.24 2.10
C MET A 1 -45.99 9.42 1.27
N LYS A 2 -46.71 10.54 1.06
CA LYS A 2 -46.22 11.66 0.22
C LYS A 2 -45.50 12.81 0.96
N ARG A 3 -45.41 12.77 2.30
CA ARG A 3 -44.84 13.86 3.13
C ARG A 3 -43.39 13.65 3.57
N PHE A 4 -42.80 12.49 3.32
CA PHE A 4 -41.41 12.18 3.72
C PHE A 4 -40.37 12.42 2.60
N LEU A 5 -40.82 12.53 1.34
CA LEU A 5 -39.94 12.82 0.20
C LEU A 5 -39.21 14.17 0.28
N PRO A 6 -39.84 15.29 0.69
CA PRO A 6 -39.13 16.57 0.79
C PRO A 6 -38.14 16.60 1.97
N LEU A 7 -38.41 15.84 3.04
CA LEU A 7 -37.49 15.68 4.18
C LEU A 7 -36.25 14.87 3.81
N LEU A 8 -36.39 13.84 2.96
CA LEU A 8 -35.26 13.07 2.42
C LEU A 8 -34.37 13.95 1.52
N PHE A 9 -34.96 14.78 0.66
CA PHE A 9 -34.22 15.74 -0.18
C PHE A 9 -33.53 16.83 0.65
N ALA A 10 -34.18 17.34 1.69
CA ALA A 10 -33.55 18.27 2.63
C ALA A 10 -32.37 17.62 3.35
N PHE A 11 -32.50 16.36 3.80
CA PHE A 11 -31.43 15.60 4.44
C PHE A 11 -30.23 15.34 3.51
N LEU A 12 -30.50 15.07 2.22
CA LEU A 12 -29.46 14.94 1.19
C LEU A 12 -28.70 16.26 0.91
N MET A 13 -29.32 17.43 1.13
CA MET A 13 -28.66 18.73 1.00
C MET A 13 -27.72 19.06 2.18
N PHE A 14 -27.88 18.39 3.34
CA PHE A 14 -26.99 18.53 4.51
C PHE A 14 -25.86 17.48 4.53
N LEU A 15 -25.92 16.47 3.66
CA LEU A 15 -24.77 15.62 3.38
C LEU A 15 -23.77 16.45 2.55
N GLN A 16 -22.96 17.25 3.23
CA GLN A 16 -21.79 17.86 2.59
C GLN A 16 -21.04 16.73 1.88
N PRO A 17 -20.78 16.84 0.57
CA PRO A 17 -19.91 15.86 -0.09
C PRO A 17 -18.62 15.88 0.71
N VAL A 18 -18.24 14.73 1.27
CA VAL A 18 -16.98 14.56 1.98
C VAL A 18 -15.91 15.01 0.99
N SER A 19 -15.40 16.24 1.16
CA SER A 19 -14.55 16.82 0.14
C SER A 19 -13.29 15.97 0.07
N ALA A 20 -12.98 15.49 -1.13
CA ALA A 20 -11.77 14.72 -1.34
C ALA A 20 -10.57 15.58 -0.97
N PHE A 21 -9.61 15.02 -0.23
CA PHE A 21 -8.38 15.73 0.04
C PHE A 21 -7.60 15.82 -1.28
N ASN A 22 -7.39 17.04 -1.75
CA ASN A 22 -6.64 17.30 -2.96
C ASN A 22 -5.19 17.64 -2.62
N ALA A 23 -4.29 16.71 -2.86
CA ALA A 23 -2.85 16.88 -2.63
C ALA A 23 -2.25 17.93 -3.59
N LEU A 24 -2.78 18.06 -4.81
CA LEU A 24 -2.26 19.02 -5.79
C LEU A 24 -2.47 20.48 -5.37
N GLU A 25 -3.50 20.78 -4.57
CA GLU A 25 -3.69 22.14 -4.00
C GLU A 25 -2.55 22.57 -3.07
N LYS A 26 -1.73 21.62 -2.61
CA LYS A 26 -0.58 21.87 -1.73
C LYS A 26 0.76 21.81 -2.46
N LEU A 27 0.74 21.57 -3.77
CA LEU A 27 1.91 21.43 -4.60
C LEU A 27 1.93 22.51 -5.69
N ASP A 28 3.01 23.28 -5.73
CA ASP A 28 3.31 24.21 -6.81
C ASP A 28 3.98 23.43 -7.95
N GLN A 29 3.48 23.62 -9.18
CA GLN A 29 4.05 23.01 -10.38
C GLN A 29 5.54 23.34 -10.56
N ASN A 30 5.95 24.56 -10.18
CA ASN A 30 7.33 25.03 -10.30
C ASN A 30 8.12 24.98 -9.00
N GLY A 31 7.50 24.48 -7.92
CA GLY A 31 8.15 24.27 -6.64
C GLY A 31 9.26 23.23 -6.75
N THR A 32 10.32 23.40 -5.97
CA THR A 32 11.41 22.43 -5.87
C THR A 32 11.14 21.46 -4.72
N TYR A 33 11.18 20.16 -5.01
CA TYR A 33 10.89 19.07 -4.11
C TYR A 33 12.04 18.07 -4.09
N LEU A 34 12.19 17.35 -2.98
CA LEU A 34 13.08 16.20 -2.84
C LEU A 34 12.27 14.90 -2.86
N CYS A 35 11.14 14.92 -2.15
CA CYS A 35 10.25 13.78 -2.04
C CYS A 35 8.81 14.25 -1.81
N ILE A 36 7.86 13.57 -2.41
CA ILE A 36 6.43 13.71 -2.14
C ILE A 36 5.90 12.32 -1.85
N CYS A 37 5.27 12.16 -0.67
CA CYS A 37 4.60 10.92 -0.31
C CYS A 37 3.12 11.18 0.01
N ILE A 38 2.24 10.33 -0.50
CA ILE A 38 0.80 10.39 -0.22
C ILE A 38 0.40 9.05 0.36
N ARG A 39 -0.37 9.04 1.44
CA ARG A 39 -0.91 7.81 2.03
C ARG A 39 -2.42 7.88 2.09
N GLY A 40 -3.07 6.78 1.78
CA GLY A 40 -4.51 6.65 1.89
C GLY A 40 -4.97 5.34 2.49
N ASP A 41 -6.19 5.39 3.03
CA ASP A 41 -6.90 4.29 3.65
C ASP A 41 -8.07 3.86 2.77
N ALA A 42 -7.88 2.78 2.03
CA ALA A 42 -8.88 2.26 1.10
C ALA A 42 -10.06 1.60 1.83
N THR A 43 -9.98 1.34 3.14
CA THR A 43 -11.12 0.81 3.90
C THR A 43 -12.30 1.78 3.92
N LEU A 44 -12.02 3.08 3.82
CA LEU A 44 -13.02 4.14 3.68
C LEU A 44 -13.79 4.08 2.35
N LYS A 45 -13.29 3.31 1.38
CA LYS A 45 -13.89 3.08 0.07
C LYS A 45 -14.11 1.60 -0.22
N TYR A 46 -14.50 0.83 0.80
CA TYR A 46 -14.82 -0.60 0.66
C TYR A 46 -13.69 -1.42 0.02
N GLY A 47 -12.44 -1.01 0.24
CA GLY A 47 -11.25 -1.69 -0.25
C GLY A 47 -10.95 -1.53 -1.74
N THR A 48 -11.52 -0.51 -2.37
CA THR A 48 -11.23 -0.18 -3.77
C THR A 48 -9.94 0.64 -3.91
N PRO A 49 -9.13 0.43 -4.97
CA PRO A 49 -8.01 1.32 -5.29
C PRO A 49 -8.49 2.76 -5.51
N PRO A 50 -7.68 3.78 -5.20
CA PRO A 50 -8.03 5.17 -5.47
C PRO A 50 -8.18 5.40 -6.98
N THR A 51 -9.20 6.15 -7.40
CA THR A 51 -9.43 6.44 -8.83
C THR A 51 -8.53 7.58 -9.33
N ASN A 52 -8.22 8.53 -8.44
CA ASN A 52 -7.28 9.62 -8.70
C ASN A 52 -6.25 9.66 -7.55
N LEU A 53 -4.99 9.46 -7.90
CA LEU A 53 -3.88 9.33 -6.96
C LEU A 53 -3.63 10.58 -6.10
N PHE A 54 -4.06 11.75 -6.56
CA PHE A 54 -3.81 13.02 -5.87
C PHE A 54 -5.08 13.71 -5.35
N ASN A 55 -6.26 13.17 -5.67
CA ASN A 55 -7.53 13.75 -5.27
C ASN A 55 -8.52 12.64 -4.95
N ASP A 56 -8.42 12.11 -3.73
CA ASP A 56 -9.22 10.98 -3.27
C ASP A 56 -9.67 11.16 -1.82
N THR A 57 -10.91 10.79 -1.52
CA THR A 57 -11.45 10.86 -0.15
C THR A 57 -10.79 9.86 0.80
N SER A 58 -10.02 8.89 0.31
CA SER A 58 -9.25 7.96 1.14
C SER A 58 -7.90 8.53 1.61
N ILE A 59 -7.42 9.64 1.05
CA ILE A 59 -6.13 10.23 1.46
C ILE A 59 -6.19 10.66 2.93
N GLN A 60 -5.15 10.27 3.68
CA GLN A 60 -4.98 10.55 5.10
C GLN A 60 -3.79 11.47 5.37
N GLU A 61 -2.74 11.36 4.56
CA GLU A 61 -1.48 12.07 4.79
C GLU A 61 -0.87 12.49 3.45
N LEU A 62 -0.37 13.72 3.40
CA LEU A 62 0.56 14.21 2.39
C LEU A 62 1.83 14.66 3.11
N PHE A 63 2.93 14.00 2.81
CA PHE A 63 4.27 14.35 3.27
C PHE A 63 5.06 14.95 2.11
N ILE A 64 5.72 16.08 2.36
CA ILE A 64 6.55 16.79 1.39
C ILE A 64 7.90 17.07 2.03
N LEU A 65 8.96 16.78 1.29
CA LEU A 65 10.33 17.17 1.63
C LEU A 65 10.84 18.19 0.61
N LYS A 66 11.35 19.32 1.10
CA LYS A 66 11.89 20.42 0.28
C LYS A 66 13.31 20.78 0.69
N PRO A 67 14.15 21.27 -0.24
CA PRO A 67 15.40 21.93 0.13
C PRO A 67 15.09 23.22 0.89
N TYR A 68 15.86 23.51 1.94
CA TYR A 68 15.75 24.77 2.69
C TYR A 68 17.04 25.57 2.64
N ASN A 69 18.15 24.98 3.07
CA ASN A 69 19.48 25.56 2.97
C ASN A 69 20.54 24.45 2.79
N LYS A 70 21.82 24.80 2.83
CA LYS A 70 22.92 23.84 2.60
C LYS A 70 22.98 22.70 3.62
N THR A 71 22.40 22.87 4.80
CA THR A 71 22.51 21.91 5.92
C THR A 71 21.16 21.37 6.40
N HIS A 72 20.04 21.97 5.97
CA HIS A 72 18.70 21.65 6.44
C HIS A 72 17.72 21.45 5.30
N LEU A 73 16.74 20.59 5.58
CA LEU A 73 15.55 20.37 4.77
C LEU A 73 14.31 20.83 5.53
N ILE A 74 13.27 21.18 4.79
CA ILE A 74 11.94 21.40 5.35
C ILE A 74 11.08 20.16 5.07
N ARG A 75 10.56 19.57 6.14
CA ARG A 75 9.50 18.57 6.11
C ARG A 75 8.17 19.24 6.38
N ILE A 76 7.22 19.07 5.47
CA ILE A 76 5.83 19.52 5.61
C ILE A 76 4.94 18.29 5.61
N VAL A 77 4.06 18.17 6.60
CA VAL A 77 3.07 17.11 6.65
C VAL A 77 1.69 17.69 6.81
N TYR A 78 0.79 17.28 5.93
CA TYR A 78 -0.63 17.53 6.02
C TYR A 78 -1.33 16.24 6.45
N TYR A 79 -2.05 16.30 7.57
CA TYR A 79 -2.92 15.22 8.02
C TYR A 79 -4.38 15.57 7.78
N ARG A 80 -5.17 14.53 7.52
CA ARG A 80 -6.63 14.61 7.68
C ARG A 80 -6.97 14.56 9.17
N SER A 81 -7.60 15.61 9.71
CA SER A 81 -8.07 15.64 11.10
C SER A 81 -9.59 15.55 11.18
N GLY A 82 -10.14 14.39 11.57
CA GLY A 82 -11.57 14.25 11.90
C GLY A 82 -12.57 14.48 10.75
N SER A 83 -13.83 14.80 11.12
CA SER A 83 -14.97 14.99 10.19
C SER A 83 -14.97 16.34 9.46
N ARG A 84 -14.12 17.28 9.90
CA ARG A 84 -13.89 18.55 9.22
C ARG A 84 -12.55 18.48 8.51
N SER A 85 -12.46 19.10 7.35
CA SER A 85 -11.20 19.31 6.61
C SER A 85 -10.25 20.28 7.32
N GLU A 86 -10.14 20.22 8.65
CA GLU A 86 -9.17 20.98 9.44
C GLU A 86 -7.83 20.28 9.28
N LYS A 87 -6.97 20.90 8.47
CA LYS A 87 -5.67 20.38 8.06
C LYS A 87 -4.68 20.71 9.17
N ILE A 88 -4.08 19.71 9.81
CA ILE A 88 -2.91 19.94 10.66
C ILE A 88 -1.72 20.00 9.71
N GLU A 89 -1.15 21.20 9.57
CA GLU A 89 0.13 21.41 8.89
C GLU A 89 1.24 21.40 9.94
N ARG A 90 2.16 20.45 9.80
CA ARG A 90 3.37 20.41 10.61
C ARG A 90 4.57 20.70 9.74
N ILE A 91 5.24 21.81 10.03
CA ILE A 91 6.51 22.19 9.40
C ILE A 91 7.61 21.90 10.41
N THR A 92 8.59 21.10 10.00
CA THR A 92 9.77 20.77 10.81
C THR A 92 11.02 20.93 9.99
N GLU A 93 11.99 21.64 10.55
CA GLU A 93 13.36 21.65 10.05
C GLU A 93 14.05 20.34 10.44
N TYR A 94 14.78 19.76 9.50
CA TYR A 94 15.40 18.46 9.66
C TYR A 94 16.82 18.47 9.10
N TYR A 95 17.75 17.88 9.84
CA TYR A 95 19.11 17.60 9.38
C TYR A 95 19.10 16.27 8.60
N PRO A 96 19.40 16.27 7.30
CA PRO A 96 19.41 15.04 6.52
C PRO A 96 20.50 14.09 7.05
N THR A 97 20.11 12.84 7.37
CA THR A 97 21.09 11.78 7.67
C THR A 97 21.79 11.26 6.40
N THR A 98 21.20 11.51 5.21
CA THR A 98 21.77 11.22 3.89
C THR A 98 21.34 12.32 2.91
N MET A 99 22.30 13.03 2.29
CA MET A 99 22.06 14.15 1.35
C MET A 99 22.02 13.71 -0.12
N GLU A 100 21.32 12.62 -0.45
CA GLU A 100 21.33 12.08 -1.83
C GLU A 100 20.06 12.38 -2.64
N ASP A 101 19.09 13.09 -2.05
CA ASP A 101 17.85 13.39 -2.78
C ASP A 101 18.10 14.47 -3.84
N VAL A 102 17.99 14.07 -5.10
CA VAL A 102 18.07 14.97 -6.26
C VAL A 102 16.80 15.84 -6.28
N PRO A 103 16.92 17.18 -6.28
CA PRO A 103 15.76 18.05 -6.39
C PRO A 103 15.06 17.93 -7.74
N PHE A 104 13.74 18.07 -7.74
CA PHE A 104 12.91 18.05 -8.95
C PHE A 104 11.74 19.01 -8.83
N LYS A 105 11.15 19.37 -9.97
CA LYS A 105 9.89 20.10 -10.05
C LYS A 105 8.74 19.16 -10.40
N LEU A 106 7.54 19.49 -9.91
CA LEU A 106 6.38 18.68 -10.25
C LEU A 106 6.09 18.71 -11.77
N SER A 107 6.37 19.85 -12.42
CA SER A 107 6.26 20.02 -13.88
C SER A 107 7.25 19.18 -14.69
N ASP A 108 8.31 18.64 -14.08
CA ASP A 108 9.22 17.71 -14.74
C ASP A 108 8.53 16.37 -15.04
N TRP A 109 7.45 16.06 -14.33
CA TRP A 109 6.68 14.83 -14.48
C TRP A 109 5.45 15.02 -15.36
N ASN A 110 5.29 14.13 -16.35
CA ASN A 110 4.03 14.03 -17.10
C ASN A 110 2.96 13.28 -16.27
N LEU A 111 2.40 13.96 -15.27
CA LEU A 111 1.40 13.38 -14.36
C LEU A 111 0.13 12.91 -15.09
N SER A 112 -0.24 13.57 -16.19
CA SER A 112 -1.38 13.14 -17.02
C SER A 112 -1.15 11.74 -17.60
N LYS A 113 0.06 11.47 -18.12
CA LYS A 113 0.42 10.13 -18.59
C LYS A 113 0.43 9.13 -17.44
N VAL A 114 1.07 9.45 -16.31
CA VAL A 114 1.11 8.57 -15.12
C VAL A 114 -0.29 8.17 -14.68
N LEU A 115 -1.19 9.14 -14.53
CA LEU A 115 -2.58 8.89 -14.11
C LEU A 115 -3.34 8.01 -15.11
N ARG A 116 -3.17 8.24 -16.42
CA ARG A 116 -3.83 7.44 -17.46
C ARG A 116 -3.36 5.99 -17.45
N GLU A 117 -2.05 5.75 -17.34
CA GLU A 117 -1.47 4.40 -17.27
C GLU A 117 -1.94 3.65 -16.00
N TYR A 118 -1.93 4.35 -14.86
CA TYR A 118 -2.47 3.81 -13.61
C TYR A 118 -3.94 3.42 -13.75
N GLN A 119 -4.79 4.35 -14.21
CA GLN A 119 -6.23 4.12 -14.37
C GLN A 119 -6.54 3.00 -15.36
N TRP A 120 -5.76 2.89 -16.44
CA TRP A 120 -5.87 1.77 -17.35
C TRP A 120 -5.62 0.44 -16.64
N GLY A 121 -4.57 0.36 -15.81
CA GLY A 121 -4.27 -0.86 -15.07
C GLY A 121 -5.29 -1.20 -13.99
N VAL A 122 -5.85 -0.20 -13.29
CA VAL A 122 -6.96 -0.42 -12.35
C VAL A 122 -8.17 -1.05 -13.06
N ARG A 123 -8.47 -0.63 -14.29
CA ARG A 123 -9.62 -1.14 -15.05
C ARG A 123 -9.36 -2.46 -15.74
N ASN A 124 -8.15 -2.69 -16.27
CA ASN A 124 -7.88 -3.79 -17.20
C ASN A 124 -6.89 -4.83 -16.66
N TYR A 125 -5.93 -4.42 -15.81
CA TYR A 125 -4.91 -5.31 -15.28
C TYR A 125 -5.32 -5.91 -13.94
N LEU A 126 -5.57 -5.09 -12.91
CA LEU A 126 -5.89 -5.53 -11.56
C LEU A 126 -7.03 -6.58 -11.45
N PRO A 127 -8.17 -6.45 -12.18
CA PRO A 127 -9.24 -7.44 -12.09
C PRO A 127 -8.82 -8.85 -12.53
N ASN A 128 -7.76 -8.95 -13.33
CA ASN A 128 -7.27 -10.19 -13.92
C ASN A 128 -6.05 -10.76 -13.20
N VAL A 129 -5.49 -10.04 -12.23
CA VAL A 129 -4.37 -10.54 -11.42
C VAL A 129 -4.90 -11.58 -10.43
N THR A 130 -4.47 -12.83 -10.62
CA THR A 130 -4.83 -13.97 -9.77
C THR A 130 -3.59 -14.69 -9.28
N GLY A 131 -3.76 -15.54 -8.26
CA GLY A 131 -2.73 -16.45 -7.80
C GLY A 131 -3.22 -17.30 -6.64
N LYS A 132 -2.31 -18.06 -6.05
CA LYS A 132 -2.62 -18.99 -4.94
C LYS A 132 -3.38 -18.32 -3.78
N HIS A 133 -3.08 -17.05 -3.50
CA HIS A 133 -3.66 -16.27 -2.40
C HIS A 133 -4.67 -15.22 -2.86
N TRP A 134 -4.90 -15.10 -4.17
CA TRP A 134 -5.68 -14.00 -4.75
C TRP A 134 -6.69 -14.54 -5.76
N TYR A 135 -7.96 -14.46 -5.40
CA TYR A 135 -9.06 -14.75 -6.31
C TYR A 135 -9.19 -13.64 -7.38
N LYS A 136 -9.91 -13.93 -8.47
CA LYS A 136 -10.15 -12.95 -9.53
C LYS A 136 -10.88 -11.72 -8.99
N GLY A 137 -10.32 -10.52 -9.21
CA GLY A 137 -10.85 -9.27 -8.67
C GLY A 137 -10.41 -8.94 -7.24
N TYR A 138 -9.54 -9.74 -6.62
CA TYR A 138 -9.00 -9.48 -5.27
C TYR A 138 -8.45 -8.05 -5.13
N TRP A 139 -7.60 -7.63 -6.08
CA TRP A 139 -6.93 -6.33 -6.07
C TRP A 139 -7.86 -5.14 -6.31
N ASN A 140 -9.14 -5.39 -6.58
CA ASN A 140 -10.15 -4.36 -6.85
C ASN A 140 -11.04 -4.08 -5.64
N SER A 141 -11.04 -4.97 -4.65
CA SER A 141 -11.97 -4.96 -3.51
C SER A 141 -11.31 -5.19 -2.17
N SER A 142 -10.04 -5.61 -2.16
CA SER A 142 -9.36 -6.07 -0.94
C SER A 142 -8.23 -5.14 -0.49
N ILE A 143 -8.13 -3.93 -1.04
CA ILE A 143 -7.09 -2.96 -0.66
C ILE A 143 -7.40 -2.43 0.75
N LYS A 144 -6.42 -2.42 1.64
CA LYS A 144 -6.55 -1.80 2.96
C LYS A 144 -5.90 -0.44 2.99
N LYS A 145 -4.69 -0.34 2.46
CA LYS A 145 -3.91 0.89 2.45
C LYS A 145 -3.24 1.05 1.10
N TRP A 146 -2.90 2.29 0.80
CA TRP A 146 -2.09 2.59 -0.36
C TRP A 146 -1.17 3.75 -0.08
N GLU A 147 -0.05 3.77 -0.79
CA GLU A 147 0.94 4.82 -0.65
C GLU A 147 1.59 5.15 -1.98
N ILE A 148 1.88 6.42 -2.17
CA ILE A 148 2.66 6.96 -3.28
C ILE A 148 3.96 7.49 -2.71
N GLY A 149 5.06 7.17 -3.38
CA GLY A 149 6.33 7.86 -3.24
C GLY A 149 6.75 8.44 -4.59
N MET A 150 7.20 9.68 -4.59
CA MET A 150 7.61 10.38 -5.79
C MET A 150 8.88 11.19 -5.51
N ASN A 151 9.88 11.03 -6.38
CA ASN A 151 11.12 11.78 -6.37
C ASN A 151 11.52 12.21 -7.80
N ALA A 152 12.77 12.61 -8.01
CA ALA A 152 13.24 13.10 -9.31
C ALA A 152 13.14 12.07 -10.45
N THR A 153 13.22 10.78 -10.16
CA THR A 153 13.38 9.72 -11.17
C THR A 153 12.29 8.66 -11.12
N VAL A 154 11.68 8.44 -9.95
CA VAL A 154 10.70 7.38 -9.70
C VAL A 154 9.41 7.95 -9.13
N PHE A 155 8.30 7.44 -9.66
CA PHE A 155 6.97 7.51 -9.06
C PHE A 155 6.54 6.08 -8.78
N ASN A 156 6.27 5.73 -7.53
CA ASN A 156 5.83 4.41 -7.13
C ASN A 156 4.52 4.52 -6.35
N MET A 157 3.56 3.66 -6.69
CA MET A 157 2.30 3.48 -6.01
C MET A 157 2.21 2.03 -5.52
N THR A 158 2.06 1.84 -4.21
CA THR A 158 1.88 0.52 -3.60
C THR A 158 0.43 0.38 -3.13
N LEU A 159 -0.23 -0.69 -3.55
CA LEU A 159 -1.53 -1.12 -3.04
C LEU A 159 -1.31 -2.30 -2.08
N HIS A 160 -1.70 -2.15 -0.83
CA HIS A 160 -1.63 -3.21 0.18
C HIS A 160 -2.97 -3.94 0.28
N GLY A 161 -2.94 -5.26 0.19
CA GLY A 161 -4.11 -6.11 0.29
C GLY A 161 -4.62 -6.28 1.71
N SER A 162 -5.40 -7.34 1.92
CA SER A 162 -6.09 -7.61 3.18
C SER A 162 -5.26 -8.40 4.18
N PHE A 163 -4.08 -8.89 3.81
CA PHE A 163 -3.18 -9.56 4.75
C PHE A 163 -2.34 -8.50 5.47
N PHE A 164 -2.55 -8.35 6.77
CA PHE A 164 -1.86 -7.39 7.64
C PHE A 164 -1.39 -8.10 8.93
N GLY A 165 -0.10 -7.96 9.28
CA GLY A 165 0.50 -8.56 10.47
C GLY A 165 1.60 -9.54 10.10
N GLU A 166 1.45 -10.81 10.45
CA GLU A 166 2.41 -11.88 10.11
C GLU A 166 2.49 -12.15 8.59
N CYS A 167 1.54 -11.64 7.83
CA CYS A 167 1.51 -11.76 6.38
C CYS A 167 1.22 -10.37 5.78
N HIS A 168 1.93 -10.03 4.70
CA HIS A 168 1.76 -8.80 3.96
C HIS A 168 1.69 -9.09 2.48
N ASP A 169 0.64 -8.63 1.83
CA ASP A 169 0.51 -8.69 0.40
C ASP A 169 0.37 -7.32 -0.24
N TYR A 170 1.03 -7.13 -1.38
CA TYR A 170 1.02 -5.87 -2.09
C TYR A 170 1.25 -6.04 -3.59
N ILE A 171 0.81 -5.05 -4.34
CA ILE A 171 1.12 -4.90 -5.76
C ILE A 171 1.55 -3.45 -6.02
N THR A 172 2.53 -3.27 -6.90
CA THR A 172 3.10 -1.95 -7.19
C THR A 172 2.76 -1.50 -8.61
N PHE A 173 2.64 -0.19 -8.77
CA PHE A 173 2.64 0.51 -10.04
C PHE A 173 3.77 1.53 -10.00
N GLU A 174 4.74 1.37 -10.89
CA GLU A 174 5.95 2.17 -10.86
C GLU A 174 6.19 2.82 -12.22
N CYS A 175 6.56 4.10 -12.20
CA CYS A 175 6.95 4.86 -13.36
C CYS A 175 8.36 5.41 -13.17
N TRP A 176 9.16 5.32 -14.22
CA TRP A 176 10.49 5.92 -14.30
C TRP A 176 10.49 7.06 -15.30
N ARG A 177 11.16 8.13 -14.93
CA ARG A 177 11.37 9.29 -15.78
C ARG A 177 12.80 9.29 -16.33
N ASN A 178 12.91 9.52 -17.63
CA ASN A 178 14.17 9.85 -18.29
C ASN A 178 13.94 11.11 -19.15
N GLY A 179 14.38 12.27 -18.66
CA GLY A 179 14.04 13.56 -19.24
C GLY A 179 12.54 13.85 -19.17
N THR A 180 11.90 14.03 -20.32
CA THR A 180 10.44 14.22 -20.45
C THR A 180 9.68 12.92 -20.71
N ASN A 181 10.40 11.82 -21.00
CA ASN A 181 9.77 10.53 -21.23
C ASN A 181 9.49 9.83 -19.89
N VAL A 182 8.28 9.30 -19.75
CA VAL A 182 7.82 8.54 -18.58
C VAL A 182 7.38 7.17 -19.06
N THR A 183 7.94 6.11 -18.45
CA THR A 183 7.55 4.72 -18.70
C THR A 183 6.99 4.15 -17.42
N CYS A 184 5.83 3.50 -17.49
CA CYS A 184 5.14 2.94 -16.33
C CYS A 184 4.93 1.43 -16.50
N LYS A 185 4.95 0.69 -15.39
CA LYS A 185 4.59 -0.73 -15.38
C LYS A 185 3.89 -1.11 -14.07
N TRP A 186 2.98 -2.07 -14.18
CA TRP A 186 2.49 -2.78 -13.01
C TRP A 186 3.43 -3.93 -12.66
N GLY A 187 3.70 -4.09 -11.38
CA GLY A 187 4.42 -5.22 -10.83
C GLY A 187 3.56 -6.49 -10.77
N LYS A 188 4.22 -7.59 -10.42
CA LYS A 188 3.53 -8.81 -9.99
C LYS A 188 3.11 -8.66 -8.53
N PRO A 189 1.98 -9.25 -8.11
CA PRO A 189 1.59 -9.26 -6.71
C PRO A 189 2.63 -10.04 -5.89
N VAL A 190 2.92 -9.53 -4.69
CA VAL A 190 3.87 -10.11 -3.76
C VAL A 190 3.13 -10.53 -2.51
N PHE A 191 3.45 -11.71 -2.01
CA PHE A 191 3.00 -12.21 -0.71
C PHE A 191 4.23 -12.49 0.15
N LYS A 192 4.32 -11.87 1.32
CA LYS A 192 5.39 -12.09 2.29
C LYS A 192 4.80 -12.61 3.58
N THR A 193 5.42 -13.63 4.15
CA THR A 193 5.21 -14.07 5.52
C THR A 193 6.37 -13.59 6.36
N HIS A 194 6.09 -13.04 7.53
CA HIS A 194 7.09 -12.73 8.54
C HIS A 194 6.98 -13.82 9.58
N PRO A 195 7.99 -14.70 9.71
CA PRO A 195 8.01 -15.61 10.83
C PRO A 195 7.95 -14.75 12.09
N GLY A 196 7.04 -15.10 13.01
CA GLY A 196 7.07 -14.53 14.36
C GLY A 196 8.46 -14.71 14.97
N PRO A 197 8.80 -13.95 16.03
CA PRO A 197 10.07 -14.12 16.71
C PRO A 197 10.28 -15.62 17.00
N PRO A 198 11.47 -16.18 16.73
CA PRO A 198 11.73 -17.58 16.97
C PRO A 198 11.38 -17.87 18.43
N ILE A 199 10.42 -18.76 18.64
CA ILE A 199 10.19 -19.32 19.96
C ILE A 199 11.47 -20.08 20.25
N ASN A 200 12.29 -19.59 21.19
CA ASN A 200 13.50 -20.26 21.65
C ASN A 200 13.10 -21.61 22.25
N GLY A 201 13.05 -22.61 21.39
CA GLY A 201 12.86 -24.02 21.66
C GLY A 201 13.57 -24.73 20.52
N THR A 202 14.81 -25.09 20.76
CA THR A 202 15.72 -25.75 19.83
C THR A 202 15.03 -26.95 19.17
N ILE A 203 14.74 -26.87 17.87
CA ILE A 203 14.66 -28.05 17.02
C ILE A 203 15.55 -27.77 15.81
N SER A 204 16.71 -28.42 15.85
CA SER A 204 17.71 -28.41 14.78
C SER A 204 17.16 -29.13 13.55
N GLY A 205 17.30 -28.51 12.38
CA GLY A 205 17.06 -29.13 11.08
C GLY A 205 15.71 -28.80 10.46
N MET A 206 15.59 -27.63 9.84
CA MET A 206 14.57 -27.43 8.81
C MET A 206 15.04 -26.35 7.83
N ASP A 207 15.59 -26.80 6.70
CA ASP A 207 16.03 -25.93 5.62
C ASP A 207 14.84 -25.07 5.14
N THR A 208 15.02 -23.76 5.27
CA THR A 208 14.09 -22.76 4.76
C THR A 208 14.34 -22.66 3.26
N GLU A 209 13.35 -23.06 2.46
CA GLU A 209 13.38 -22.89 1.00
C GLU A 209 13.33 -21.38 0.71
N THR A 210 14.51 -20.79 0.66
CA THR A 210 14.75 -19.42 0.24
C THR A 210 14.67 -19.42 -1.28
N THR A 211 13.69 -18.72 -1.84
CA THR A 211 13.69 -18.40 -3.28
C THR A 211 14.85 -17.43 -3.54
N SER A 212 16.05 -18.01 -3.71
CA SER A 212 17.23 -17.32 -4.19
C SER A 212 17.18 -17.23 -5.70
N THR A 213 17.37 -16.02 -6.20
CA THR A 213 17.64 -15.68 -7.59
C THR A 213 18.93 -16.36 -8.03
N THR A 214 18.87 -17.33 -8.96
CA THR A 214 20.09 -17.97 -9.49
C THR A 214 20.48 -17.37 -10.84
N SER A 215 21.62 -16.68 -10.83
CA SER A 215 22.47 -16.45 -11.99
C SER A 215 23.16 -17.76 -12.42
N THR A 216 23.22 -17.98 -13.73
CA THR A 216 23.75 -19.15 -14.43
C THR A 216 25.22 -19.44 -14.12
N THR A 217 25.56 -20.70 -13.81
CA THR A 217 26.68 -21.49 -14.38
C THR A 217 26.48 -22.96 -13.98
N GLY A 218 26.62 -23.90 -14.92
CA GLY A 218 26.26 -25.32 -14.72
C GLY A 218 27.43 -26.24 -14.36
N THR A 219 27.11 -27.40 -13.78
CA THR A 219 27.71 -28.72 -14.11
C THR A 219 26.82 -29.84 -13.55
N ASN A 220 26.73 -30.95 -14.29
CA ASN A 220 25.94 -32.15 -13.99
C ASN A 220 26.32 -32.82 -12.65
N THR A 221 25.38 -33.53 -12.00
CA THR A 221 25.46 -34.96 -11.64
C THR A 221 24.08 -35.47 -11.13
N SER A 222 23.77 -36.71 -11.51
CA SER A 222 22.53 -37.48 -11.28
C SER A 222 22.46 -38.13 -9.89
N SER A 223 21.26 -38.21 -9.27
CA SER A 223 20.79 -39.41 -8.54
C SER A 223 19.28 -39.37 -8.27
N THR A 224 18.70 -40.56 -8.08
CA THR A 224 17.27 -40.92 -8.23
C THR A 224 16.63 -41.32 -6.89
N GLN A 225 15.35 -40.95 -6.69
CA GLN A 225 14.29 -41.52 -5.79
C GLN A 225 14.57 -41.53 -4.26
N THR A 226 13.65 -41.18 -3.36
CA THR A 226 12.37 -41.88 -3.11
C THR A 226 11.46 -41.03 -2.19
N THR A 227 10.15 -41.20 -2.36
CA THR A 227 9.01 -40.63 -1.63
C THR A 227 8.97 -40.90 -0.13
N THR A 228 8.62 -39.87 0.67
CA THR A 228 7.71 -40.01 1.82
C THR A 228 7.04 -38.68 2.17
N SER A 229 5.71 -38.70 2.19
CA SER A 229 4.84 -37.58 2.58
C SER A 229 5.00 -37.25 4.06
N ALA A 230 5.33 -36.01 4.40
CA ALA A 230 5.12 -35.44 5.73
C ALA A 230 4.57 -34.02 5.59
N LYS A 231 3.41 -33.83 6.20
CA LYS A 231 2.53 -32.67 6.10
C LYS A 231 3.17 -31.47 6.80
N GLY A 232 3.91 -30.65 6.05
CA GLY A 232 4.47 -29.39 6.55
C GLY A 232 3.37 -28.45 7.05
N GLU A 233 3.48 -28.08 8.32
CA GLU A 233 2.57 -27.17 9.01
C GLU A 233 2.73 -25.77 8.41
N LYS A 234 1.81 -25.40 7.50
CA LYS A 234 1.78 -24.08 6.89
C LYS A 234 1.29 -23.09 7.94
N THR A 235 2.10 -22.09 8.27
CA THR A 235 1.66 -20.92 9.04
C THR A 235 0.40 -20.36 8.41
N MET A 236 -0.71 -20.44 9.14
CA MET A 236 -2.01 -20.02 8.65
C MET A 236 -2.14 -18.51 8.83
N CYS A 237 -2.11 -17.77 7.72
CA CYS A 237 -2.50 -16.37 7.72
C CYS A 237 -4.01 -16.29 8.01
N GLY A 238 -4.38 -16.05 9.27
CA GLY A 238 -5.77 -15.86 9.66
C GLY A 238 -5.96 -15.65 11.16
N PRO A 239 -7.12 -15.13 11.59
CA PRO A 239 -7.47 -14.92 12.99
C PRO A 239 -7.69 -16.23 13.78
N ALA A 240 -7.29 -17.39 13.24
CA ALA A 240 -7.52 -18.71 13.82
C ALA A 240 -6.85 -18.89 15.19
N LEU A 241 -5.83 -18.07 15.51
CA LEU A 241 -5.17 -18.08 16.81
C LEU A 241 -6.05 -17.51 17.94
N LEU A 242 -7.10 -16.73 17.61
CA LEU A 242 -8.03 -16.15 18.60
C LEU A 242 -9.27 -17.02 18.87
N VAL A 243 -9.66 -17.90 17.94
CA VAL A 243 -10.87 -18.74 18.11
C VAL A 243 -10.62 -19.89 19.10
N GLY A 244 -9.39 -20.41 19.19
CA GLY A 244 -9.01 -21.45 20.15
C GLY A 244 -9.08 -21.00 21.62
N LEU A 245 -8.85 -19.71 21.89
CA LEU A 245 -8.83 -19.15 23.25
C LEU A 245 -10.23 -18.84 23.82
N ILE A 246 -11.26 -18.74 22.97
CA ILE A 246 -12.64 -18.44 23.40
C ILE A 246 -13.46 -19.73 23.62
N LEU A 247 -13.12 -20.83 22.94
CA LEU A 247 -13.82 -22.13 23.09
C LEU A 247 -13.32 -22.99 24.26
N GLY A 248 -12.09 -22.78 24.73
CA GLY A 248 -11.54 -23.50 25.91
C GLY A 248 -12.34 -23.27 27.21
N PRO A 249 -12.71 -22.03 27.57
CA PRO A 249 -13.45 -21.77 28.80
C PRO A 249 -14.92 -22.23 28.76
N LEU A 250 -15.55 -22.24 27.58
CA LEU A 250 -16.96 -22.62 27.42
C LEU A 250 -17.20 -24.14 27.52
N LEU A 251 -16.19 -24.97 27.22
CA LEU A 251 -16.29 -26.42 27.39
C LEU A 251 -15.95 -26.88 28.82
N ALA A 252 -15.24 -26.07 29.60
CA ALA A 252 -14.96 -26.34 31.02
C ALA A 252 -16.18 -26.07 31.94
N LEU A 253 -17.10 -25.19 31.52
CA LEU A 253 -18.32 -24.85 32.27
C LEU A 253 -19.47 -25.85 32.10
N ARG A 254 -19.34 -26.86 31.23
CA ARG A 254 -20.37 -27.89 31.01
C ARG A 254 -20.10 -29.21 31.74
N ARG A 255 -19.12 -29.23 32.65
CA ARG A 255 -18.71 -30.43 33.42
C ARG A 255 -18.67 -30.21 34.94
N ARG A 256 -19.53 -29.33 35.46
CA ARG A 256 -19.97 -29.34 36.86
C ARG A 256 -21.48 -29.34 36.92
#